data_AF-A0A256BCL9-F1
#
_entry.id   AF-A0A256BCL9-F1
#
_cell.length_a   1.000
_cell.length_b   1.000
_cell.length_c   1.000
_cell.angle_alpha   90.00
_cell.angle_beta   90.00
_cell.angle_gamma   90.00
#
_symmetry.space_group_name_H-M   'P 1'
#
loop_
_entity.id
_entity.type
_entity.pdbx_description
1 polymer ?
#
loop_
_entity_poly.entity_id
_entity_poly.type
_entity_poly.pdbx_seq_one_letter_code
_entity_poly.pdbx_strand_id
1 'polypeptide(L)'
;MYKRELKLSSQYTNNFYDGSIYDLVFLDLEWCRDFQKNGTVQKIFGYTLTRILEDSNEQYIKIQFIESSTQEKKIIQDILNDLQSLQGKYFIGYGLSTSDMFCLRQRIDALDFIPKVDSIKILDLQRIIQRTDLNQGLNNLFAYLEIPIYKRIKGYYVFRNGIKVLRKERGYETILNEIYEYCLEDAENYFHIISNWQTQFPLVDRHKHQTINLKIDPRSEQRIRARRGAALQRPSS
;
A
#
# COMPACT_ATOMS: atom_id res chain seq x y z
N MET A 1 16.11 7.67 -3.45
CA MET A 1 14.80 7.14 -3.08
C MET A 1 14.17 8.18 -2.19
N TYR A 2 12.94 8.57 -2.50
CA TYR A 2 12.23 9.59 -1.75
C TYR A 2 11.51 8.92 -0.58
N LYS A 3 11.70 9.45 0.63
CA LYS A 3 11.05 8.95 1.84
C LYS A 3 10.71 10.11 2.75
N ARG A 4 9.46 10.15 3.22
CA ARG A 4 8.96 11.10 4.22
C ARG A 4 8.21 10.34 5.29
N GLU A 5 8.43 10.74 6.53
CA GLU A 5 7.71 10.26 7.70
C GLU A 5 7.21 11.47 8.48
N LEU A 6 5.96 11.41 8.89
CA LEU A 6 5.26 12.49 9.58
C LEU A 6 4.52 11.91 10.78
N LYS A 7 4.38 12.74 11.81
CA LYS A 7 3.53 12.48 12.96
C LYS A 7 2.60 13.65 13.12
N LEU A 8 1.31 13.37 13.19
CA LEU A 8 0.26 14.37 13.37
C LEU A 8 -0.47 14.06 14.67
N SER A 9 -0.84 15.10 15.43
CA SER A 9 -1.71 14.93 16.60
C SER A 9 -3.01 14.26 16.17
N SER A 10 -3.40 13.18 16.85
CA SER A 10 -4.59 12.42 16.47
C SER A 10 -5.67 12.49 17.54
N GLN A 11 -6.91 12.68 17.10
CA GLN A 11 -8.12 12.67 17.95
C GLN A 11 -9.23 11.85 17.27
N TYR A 12 -8.87 10.66 16.78
CA TYR A 12 -9.81 9.78 16.11
C TYR A 12 -10.54 8.87 17.09
N THR A 13 -11.82 8.62 16.83
CA THR A 13 -12.63 7.67 17.60
C THR A 13 -12.83 6.43 16.75
N ASN A 14 -12.70 5.23 17.34
CA ASN A 14 -12.95 4.01 16.58
C ASN A 14 -14.45 3.74 16.46
N ASN A 15 -15.03 4.17 15.34
CA ASN A 15 -16.43 3.87 14.99
C ASN A 15 -16.53 2.81 13.88
N PHE A 16 -15.40 2.21 13.49
CA PHE A 16 -15.31 1.30 12.34
C PHE A 16 -15.55 -0.15 12.71
N TYR A 17 -14.90 -0.64 13.76
CA TYR A 17 -14.89 -2.07 14.10
C TYR A 17 -14.73 -2.31 15.60
N ASP A 18 -15.02 -3.53 16.06
CA ASP A 18 -15.09 -3.91 17.48
C ASP A 18 -13.73 -4.14 18.20
N GLY A 19 -12.61 -3.80 17.56
CA GLY A 19 -11.26 -3.88 18.14
C GLY A 19 -10.64 -2.53 18.52
N SER A 20 -9.32 -2.48 18.68
CA SER A 20 -8.58 -1.27 19.01
C SER A 20 -8.20 -0.45 17.75
N ILE A 21 -8.31 0.88 17.79
CA ILE A 21 -7.84 1.73 16.68
C ILE A 21 -6.35 1.51 16.37
N TYR A 22 -5.57 1.14 17.38
CA TYR A 22 -4.12 0.88 17.27
C TYR A 22 -3.80 -0.43 16.52
N ASP A 23 -4.80 -1.27 16.24
CA ASP A 23 -4.62 -2.44 15.39
C ASP A 23 -4.80 -2.16 13.91
N LEU A 24 -5.23 -0.95 13.56
CA LEU A 24 -5.54 -0.53 12.20
C LEU A 24 -4.32 0.10 11.52
N VAL A 25 -4.03 -0.37 10.31
CA VAL A 25 -2.96 0.17 9.45
C VAL A 25 -3.52 0.38 8.05
N PHE A 26 -3.58 1.62 7.59
CA PHE A 26 -3.88 1.88 6.18
C PHE A 26 -2.65 1.63 5.33
N LEU A 27 -2.84 0.95 4.21
CA LEU A 27 -1.80 0.66 3.22
C LEU A 27 -2.33 0.97 1.83
N ASP A 28 -1.54 1.69 1.06
CA ASP A 28 -1.84 2.04 -0.33
C ASP A 28 -0.56 1.95 -1.15
N LEU A 29 -0.60 1.24 -2.28
CA LEU A 29 0.53 1.07 -3.17
C LEU A 29 0.31 1.91 -4.42
N GLU A 30 1.35 2.63 -4.82
CA GLU A 30 1.35 3.40 -6.05
C GLU A 30 2.08 2.62 -7.14
N TRP A 31 1.46 2.49 -8.31
CA TRP A 31 2.05 1.80 -9.46
C TRP A 31 2.08 2.69 -10.70
N CYS A 32 3.07 2.43 -11.56
CA CYS A 32 3.21 3.15 -12.82
C CYS A 32 3.17 2.21 -14.04
N ARG A 33 2.92 2.79 -15.21
CA ARG A 33 2.89 2.11 -16.53
C ARG A 33 4.26 1.57 -17.01
N ASP A 34 5.12 1.13 -16.09
CA ASP A 34 6.36 0.44 -16.42
C ASP A 34 6.15 -1.05 -16.13
N PHE A 35 6.00 -1.84 -17.19
CA PHE A 35 5.69 -3.26 -17.08
C PHE A 35 6.97 -4.10 -17.15
N GLN A 36 6.97 -5.28 -16.51
CA GLN A 36 7.99 -6.29 -16.82
C GLN A 36 7.96 -6.70 -18.30
N LYS A 37 9.04 -7.34 -18.79
CA LYS A 37 9.22 -7.71 -20.22
C LYS A 37 8.07 -8.48 -20.86
N ASN A 38 7.25 -9.19 -20.07
CA ASN A 38 6.06 -9.92 -20.54
C ASN A 38 4.79 -9.06 -20.58
N GLY A 39 4.85 -7.78 -20.19
CA GLY A 39 3.74 -6.82 -20.24
C GLY A 39 2.67 -7.00 -19.18
N THR A 40 2.78 -7.99 -18.29
CA THR A 40 1.67 -8.37 -17.40
C THR A 40 1.72 -7.72 -16.03
N VAL A 41 2.91 -7.33 -15.55
CA VAL A 41 3.10 -6.89 -14.16
C VAL A 41 3.56 -5.44 -14.09
N GLN A 42 2.74 -4.59 -13.48
CA GLN A 42 3.02 -3.16 -13.25
C GLN A 42 4.13 -2.98 -12.22
N LYS A 43 4.96 -1.96 -12.36
CA LYS A 43 6.01 -1.61 -11.38
C LYS A 43 5.41 -0.88 -10.18
N ILE A 44 5.86 -1.27 -8.98
CA ILE A 44 5.54 -0.52 -7.76
C ILE A 44 6.43 0.72 -7.73
N PHE A 45 5.80 1.88 -7.83
CA PHE A 45 6.40 3.21 -7.79
C PHE A 45 6.54 3.70 -6.34
N GLY A 46 5.60 3.36 -5.47
CA GLY A 46 5.59 3.83 -4.09
C GLY A 46 4.64 3.09 -3.20
N TYR A 47 4.64 3.48 -1.93
CA TYR A 47 3.58 3.12 -0.99
C TYR A 47 3.44 4.16 0.11
N THR A 48 2.23 4.17 0.66
CA THR A 48 1.82 4.93 1.82
C THR A 48 1.40 3.97 2.91
N LEU A 49 1.85 4.22 4.13
CA LEU A 49 1.46 3.48 5.33
C LEU A 49 1.07 4.47 6.42
N THR A 50 -0.15 4.31 6.94
CA THR A 50 -0.69 5.19 7.99
C THR A 50 -1.24 4.38 9.16
N ARG A 51 -0.90 4.76 10.40
CA ARG A 51 -1.42 4.13 11.62
C ARG A 51 -1.45 5.10 12.78
N ILE A 52 -2.26 4.83 13.81
CA ILE A 52 -2.14 5.54 15.08
C ILE A 52 -1.12 4.83 15.97
N LEU A 53 -0.20 5.58 16.56
CA LEU A 53 0.79 5.10 17.52
C LEU A 53 0.16 4.98 18.92
N GLU A 54 0.27 3.82 19.55
CA GLU A 54 -0.35 3.54 20.86
C GLU A 54 0.30 4.32 22.01
N ASP A 55 1.60 4.57 21.92
CA ASP A 55 2.41 5.25 22.94
C ASP A 55 2.21 6.76 22.95
N SER A 56 2.04 7.39 21.78
CA SER A 56 1.90 8.85 21.66
C SER A 56 0.52 9.34 21.26
N ASN A 57 -0.37 8.43 20.83
CA ASN A 57 -1.65 8.77 20.21
C ASN A 57 -1.51 9.76 19.03
N GLU A 58 -0.44 9.62 18.25
CA GLU A 58 -0.21 10.37 17.02
C GLU A 58 -0.50 9.50 15.79
N GLN A 59 -1.01 10.13 14.73
CA GLN A 59 -1.09 9.51 13.42
C GLN A 59 0.28 9.54 12.77
N TYR A 60 0.87 8.36 12.60
CA TYR A 60 2.10 8.17 11.86
C TYR A 60 1.79 7.93 10.39
N ILE A 61 2.40 8.72 9.51
CA ILE A 61 2.31 8.59 8.05
C ILE A 61 3.72 8.35 7.51
N LYS A 62 3.86 7.31 6.69
CA LYS A 62 5.08 7.00 5.94
C LYS A 62 4.75 6.97 4.46
N ILE A 63 5.42 7.80 3.67
CA ILE A 63 5.29 7.83 2.21
C ILE A 63 6.67 7.60 1.61
N GLN A 64 6.77 6.65 0.69
CA GLN A 64 8.04 6.26 0.08
C GLN A 64 7.87 6.01 -1.42
N PHE A 65 8.72 6.63 -2.25
CA PHE A 65 8.73 6.48 -3.71
C PHE A 65 10.11 6.09 -4.23
N ILE A 66 10.14 5.26 -5.27
CA ILE A 66 11.34 5.06 -6.07
C ILE A 66 11.52 6.21 -7.06
N GLU A 67 12.78 6.61 -7.22
CA GLU A 67 13.18 7.66 -8.16
C GLU A 67 13.92 7.09 -9.37
N SER A 68 14.19 5.78 -9.37
CA SER A 68 14.84 5.06 -10.46
C SER A 68 14.35 3.63 -10.50
N SER A 69 14.26 3.07 -11.71
CA SER A 69 13.87 1.68 -11.93
C SER A 69 14.73 0.65 -11.19
N THR A 70 15.98 0.96 -10.86
CA THR A 70 16.88 0.07 -10.12
C THR A 70 16.49 -0.08 -8.64
N GLN A 71 15.66 0.81 -8.13
CA GLN A 71 15.28 0.86 -6.71
C GLN A 71 14.06 -0.01 -6.38
N GLU A 72 13.39 -0.60 -7.38
CA GLU A 72 12.15 -1.33 -7.17
C GLU A 72 12.31 -2.54 -6.21
N LYS A 73 13.41 -3.28 -6.33
CA LYS A 73 13.68 -4.39 -5.40
C LYS A 73 13.78 -3.89 -3.95
N LYS A 74 14.37 -2.71 -3.76
CA LYS A 74 14.52 -2.13 -2.42
C LYS A 74 13.17 -1.68 -1.84
N ILE A 75 12.30 -1.03 -2.62
CA ILE A 75 10.99 -0.62 -2.10
C ILE A 75 10.09 -1.81 -1.78
N ILE A 76 10.11 -2.87 -2.58
CA ILE A 76 9.37 -4.12 -2.28
C ILE A 76 9.89 -4.76 -0.99
N GLN A 77 11.22 -4.80 -0.81
CA GLN A 77 11.79 -5.31 0.44
C GLN A 77 11.36 -4.48 1.65
N ASP A 78 11.28 -3.16 1.51
CA ASP A 78 10.83 -2.26 2.58
C ASP A 78 9.35 -2.48 2.91
N ILE A 79 8.48 -2.62 1.92
CA ILE A 79 7.06 -3.00 2.11
C ILE A 79 6.98 -4.32 2.88
N LEU A 80 7.70 -5.36 2.44
CA LEU A 80 7.69 -6.67 3.10
C LEU A 80 8.19 -6.62 4.56
N ASN A 81 9.18 -5.76 4.85
CA ASN A 81 9.68 -5.56 6.21
C ASN A 81 8.64 -4.85 7.09
N ASP A 82 7.91 -3.87 6.56
CA ASP A 82 6.82 -3.22 7.30
C ASP A 82 5.65 -4.17 7.54
N LEU A 83 5.29 -4.99 6.54
CA LEU A 83 4.26 -6.02 6.72
C LEU A 83 4.65 -7.05 7.80
N GLN A 84 5.95 -7.38 7.89
CA GLN A 84 6.48 -8.26 8.93
C GLN A 84 6.46 -7.58 10.31
N SER A 85 6.90 -6.32 10.42
CA SER A 85 6.96 -5.63 11.71
C SER A 85 5.58 -5.34 12.30
N LEU A 86 4.57 -5.22 11.43
CA LEU A 86 3.17 -5.01 11.78
C LEU A 86 2.35 -6.31 11.71
N GLN A 87 3.02 -7.47 11.77
CA GLN A 87 2.35 -8.76 11.80
C GLN A 87 1.39 -8.83 13.00
N GLY A 88 0.12 -9.17 12.73
CA GLY A 88 -0.95 -9.21 13.74
C GLY A 88 -1.94 -8.04 13.64
N LYS A 89 -1.57 -6.96 12.96
CA LYS A 89 -2.44 -5.81 12.66
C LYS A 89 -3.39 -6.11 11.49
N TYR A 90 -4.42 -5.27 11.35
CA TYR A 90 -5.36 -5.28 10.23
C TYR A 90 -4.98 -4.21 9.21
N PHE A 91 -4.63 -4.63 8.01
CA PHE A 91 -4.36 -3.72 6.90
C PHE A 91 -5.67 -3.31 6.23
N ILE A 92 -5.93 -2.01 6.18
CA ILE A 92 -7.14 -1.42 5.59
C ILE A 92 -6.77 -0.71 4.29
N GLY A 93 -7.66 -0.81 3.32
CA GLY A 93 -7.56 -0.08 2.06
C GLY A 93 -8.84 -0.27 1.25
N TYR A 94 -8.94 0.45 0.13
CA TYR A 94 -10.10 0.37 -0.75
C TYR A 94 -9.80 -0.49 -1.98
N GLY A 95 -10.39 -1.69 -2.06
CA GLY A 95 -10.08 -2.65 -3.13
C GLY A 95 -8.73 -3.35 -2.94
N LEU A 96 -8.16 -3.27 -1.72
CA LEU A 96 -6.81 -3.71 -1.37
C LEU A 96 -6.50 -5.14 -1.82
N SER A 97 -7.48 -6.05 -1.75
CA SER A 97 -7.33 -7.45 -2.15
C SER A 97 -7.10 -7.63 -3.65
N THR A 98 -7.81 -6.86 -4.47
CA THR A 98 -7.85 -6.95 -5.93
C THR A 98 -6.87 -6.01 -6.62
N SER A 99 -6.34 -5.04 -5.87
CA SER A 99 -5.49 -3.94 -6.32
C SER A 99 -4.06 -4.16 -5.81
N ASP A 100 -3.78 -3.65 -4.61
CA ASP A 100 -2.47 -3.49 -4.02
C ASP A 100 -1.82 -4.84 -3.74
N MET A 101 -2.55 -5.71 -3.06
CA MET A 101 -2.03 -7.02 -2.68
C MET A 101 -1.90 -7.93 -3.89
N PHE A 102 -2.78 -7.77 -4.89
CA PHE A 102 -2.65 -8.47 -6.16
C PHE A 102 -1.36 -8.05 -6.89
N CYS A 103 -1.10 -6.74 -6.99
CA CYS A 103 0.13 -6.21 -7.59
C CYS A 103 1.38 -6.67 -6.83
N LEU A 104 1.38 -6.53 -5.50
CA LEU A 104 2.51 -6.93 -4.65
C LEU A 104 2.85 -8.41 -4.81
N ARG A 105 1.85 -9.30 -4.81
CA ARG A 105 2.07 -10.75 -5.02
C ARG A 105 2.69 -11.05 -6.37
N GLN A 106 2.23 -10.40 -7.44
CA GLN A 106 2.86 -10.56 -8.75
C GLN A 106 4.31 -10.05 -8.75
N ARG A 107 4.60 -8.95 -8.05
CA ARG A 107 5.98 -8.44 -7.93
C ARG A 107 6.90 -9.34 -7.13
N ILE A 108 6.39 -9.96 -6.07
CA ILE A 108 7.15 -10.93 -5.26
C ILE A 108 7.60 -12.09 -6.14
N ASP A 109 6.68 -12.69 -6.90
CA ASP A 109 6.99 -13.81 -7.80
C ASP A 109 7.92 -13.36 -8.95
N ALA A 110 7.59 -12.27 -9.62
CA ALA A 110 8.34 -11.80 -10.78
C ALA A 110 9.77 -11.30 -10.48
N LEU A 111 10.08 -11.01 -9.22
CA LEU A 111 11.41 -10.57 -8.77
C LEU A 111 12.10 -11.57 -7.83
N ASP A 112 11.55 -12.78 -7.70
CA ASP A 112 12.14 -13.86 -6.89
C ASP A 112 12.35 -13.47 -5.41
N PHE A 113 11.37 -12.76 -4.81
CA PHE A 113 11.36 -12.48 -3.36
C PHE A 113 10.87 -13.68 -2.57
N ILE A 114 11.44 -13.86 -1.38
CA ILE A 114 10.95 -14.82 -0.37
C ILE A 114 10.44 -13.98 0.79
N PRO A 115 9.11 -13.81 0.94
CA PRO A 115 8.53 -13.06 2.04
C PRO A 115 8.86 -13.73 3.37
N LYS A 116 9.14 -12.92 4.40
CA LYS A 116 9.31 -13.38 5.78
C LYS A 116 7.98 -13.47 6.53
N VAL A 117 6.94 -12.82 5.99
CA VAL A 117 5.57 -12.88 6.50
C VAL A 117 4.75 -13.73 5.53
N ASP A 118 4.14 -14.78 6.07
CA ASP A 118 3.40 -15.77 5.27
C ASP A 118 2.09 -15.21 4.74
N SER A 119 1.41 -14.45 5.59
CA SER A 119 0.10 -13.89 5.32
C SER A 119 -0.16 -12.63 6.12
N ILE A 120 -1.01 -11.76 5.61
CA ILE A 120 -1.50 -10.59 6.32
C ILE A 120 -3.03 -10.64 6.45
N LYS A 121 -3.57 -9.98 7.48
CA LYS A 121 -5.01 -9.78 7.65
C LYS A 121 -5.41 -8.45 7.03
N ILE A 122 -6.44 -8.46 6.19
CA ILE A 122 -6.94 -7.24 5.55
C ILE A 122 -8.42 -7.02 5.87
N LEU A 123 -8.79 -5.75 5.99
CA LEU A 123 -10.16 -5.26 6.00
C LEU A 123 -10.36 -4.41 4.75
N ASP A 124 -10.82 -5.06 3.67
CA ASP A 124 -11.01 -4.42 2.37
C ASP A 124 -12.34 -3.64 2.36
N LEU A 125 -12.24 -2.31 2.39
CA LEU A 125 -13.40 -1.41 2.50
C LEU A 125 -14.39 -1.63 1.36
N GLN A 126 -13.90 -1.85 0.13
CA GLN A 126 -14.78 -2.08 -1.03
C GLN A 126 -15.63 -3.33 -0.85
N ARG A 127 -15.05 -4.40 -0.31
CA ARG A 127 -15.75 -5.67 -0.05
C ARG A 127 -16.64 -5.64 1.18
N ILE A 128 -16.33 -4.81 2.16
CA ILE A 128 -17.15 -4.62 3.36
C ILE A 128 -18.40 -3.80 3.01
N ILE A 129 -18.23 -2.72 2.25
CA ILE A 129 -19.31 -1.79 1.92
C ILE A 129 -20.35 -2.44 0.98
N GLN A 130 -19.91 -3.22 -0.01
CA GLN A 130 -20.77 -3.91 -1.00
C GLN A 130 -21.79 -3.01 -1.72
N ARG A 131 -21.47 -1.72 -1.88
CA ARG A 131 -22.32 -0.74 -2.56
C ARG A 131 -21.76 -0.37 -3.92
N THR A 132 -22.59 -0.52 -4.95
CA THR A 132 -22.20 -0.30 -6.35
C THR A 132 -21.94 1.17 -6.67
N ASP A 133 -22.64 2.10 -6.02
CA ASP A 133 -22.46 3.55 -6.19
C ASP A 133 -21.11 4.06 -5.64
N LEU A 134 -20.56 3.35 -4.65
CA LEU A 134 -19.26 3.67 -4.06
C LEU A 134 -18.10 2.93 -4.74
N ASN A 135 -18.36 1.95 -5.61
CA ASN A 135 -17.34 1.12 -6.28
C ASN A 135 -16.45 1.86 -7.30
N GLN A 136 -16.52 3.19 -7.40
CA GLN A 136 -15.70 3.99 -8.32
C GLN A 136 -14.44 4.59 -7.68
N GLY A 137 -14.07 4.13 -6.48
CA GLY A 137 -12.80 4.43 -5.83
C GLY A 137 -12.93 5.15 -4.49
N LEU A 138 -11.78 5.36 -3.84
CA LEU A 138 -11.69 5.93 -2.50
C LEU A 138 -12.33 7.32 -2.36
N ASN A 139 -12.21 8.17 -3.38
CA ASN A 139 -12.80 9.51 -3.34
C ASN A 139 -14.34 9.49 -3.20
N ASN A 140 -15.03 8.48 -3.73
CA ASN A 140 -16.49 8.35 -3.53
C ASN A 140 -16.80 8.00 -2.08
N LEU A 141 -15.98 7.16 -1.44
CA LEU A 141 -16.12 6.85 -0.02
C LEU A 141 -15.85 8.09 0.84
N PHE A 142 -14.82 8.87 0.54
CA PHE A 142 -14.57 10.13 1.23
C PHE A 142 -15.76 11.08 1.14
N ALA A 143 -16.29 11.31 -0.08
CA ALA A 143 -17.46 12.16 -0.26
C ALA A 143 -18.68 11.63 0.52
N TYR A 144 -18.90 10.30 0.53
CA TYR A 144 -20.01 9.68 1.23
C TYR A 144 -19.89 9.76 2.77
N LEU A 145 -18.66 9.81 3.28
CA LEU A 145 -18.35 9.99 4.71
C LEU A 145 -18.14 11.47 5.08
N GLU A 146 -18.48 12.40 4.19
CA GLU A 146 -18.33 13.85 4.38
C GLU A 146 -16.88 14.28 4.70
N ILE A 147 -15.91 13.53 4.17
CA ILE A 147 -14.49 13.83 4.29
C ILE A 147 -14.11 14.74 3.11
N PRO A 148 -13.59 15.95 3.36
CA PRO A 148 -13.29 16.89 2.31
C PRO A 148 -12.12 16.41 1.44
N ILE A 149 -12.20 16.68 0.14
CA ILE A 149 -11.18 16.29 -0.86
C ILE A 149 -10.75 17.54 -1.63
N TYR A 150 -9.46 17.83 -1.60
CA TYR A 150 -8.79 18.97 -2.24
C TYR A 150 -7.74 18.54 -3.28
N LYS A 151 -7.63 17.23 -3.56
CA LYS A 151 -6.62 16.67 -4.46
C LYS A 151 -6.58 17.37 -5.81
N ARG A 152 -5.37 17.80 -6.19
CA ARG A 152 -5.08 18.41 -7.51
C ARG A 152 -4.99 17.39 -8.64
N ILE A 153 -4.65 16.15 -8.32
CA ILE A 153 -4.48 15.05 -9.27
C ILE A 153 -5.34 13.83 -8.89
N LYS A 154 -5.50 12.90 -9.83
CA LYS A 154 -6.18 11.61 -9.63
C LYS A 154 -5.16 10.47 -9.75
N GLY A 155 -5.46 9.27 -9.23
CA GLY A 155 -4.56 8.11 -9.31
C GLY A 155 -4.08 7.78 -10.75
N TYR A 156 -4.88 8.05 -11.78
CA TYR A 156 -4.45 7.90 -13.18
C TYR A 156 -3.26 8.79 -13.58
N TYR A 157 -3.09 9.93 -12.92
CA TYR A 157 -1.91 10.79 -13.07
C TYR A 157 -0.64 10.08 -12.62
N VAL A 158 -0.67 9.41 -11.46
CA VAL A 158 0.45 8.63 -10.92
C VAL A 158 0.81 7.51 -11.90
N PHE A 159 -0.19 6.77 -12.37
CA PHE A 159 -0.02 5.69 -13.36
C PHE A 159 0.71 6.15 -14.62
N ARG A 160 0.31 7.31 -15.18
CA ARG A 160 0.90 7.86 -16.41
C ARG A 160 2.27 8.52 -16.20
N ASN A 161 2.48 9.21 -15.08
CA ASN A 161 3.63 10.09 -14.90
C ASN A 161 4.74 9.48 -14.04
N GLY A 162 4.47 8.44 -13.25
CA GLY A 162 5.50 7.76 -12.44
C GLY A 162 6.69 7.30 -13.29
N ILE A 163 6.47 6.84 -14.53
CA ILE A 163 7.57 6.44 -15.42
C ILE A 163 8.50 7.60 -15.80
N LYS A 164 7.99 8.83 -15.86
CA LYS A 164 8.79 10.03 -16.13
C LYS A 164 9.73 10.32 -14.96
N VAL A 165 9.28 10.05 -13.73
CA VAL A 165 10.12 10.10 -12.52
C VAL A 165 11.24 9.09 -12.60
N LEU A 166 10.93 7.84 -12.94
CA LEU A 166 11.94 6.77 -13.04
C LEU A 166 12.99 7.01 -14.12
N ARG A 167 12.61 7.72 -15.19
CA ARG A 167 13.48 8.08 -16.32
C ARG A 167 14.19 9.43 -16.12
N LYS A 168 13.93 10.14 -15.01
CA LYS A 168 14.46 11.48 -14.74
C LYS A 168 14.21 12.44 -15.90
N GLU A 169 13.01 12.37 -16.50
CA GLU A 169 12.60 13.28 -17.56
C GLU A 169 12.50 14.73 -17.03
N ARG A 170 12.57 15.72 -17.91
CA ARG A 170 12.47 17.14 -17.52
C ARG A 170 11.17 17.37 -16.73
N GLY A 171 11.29 18.01 -15.55
CA GLY A 171 10.16 18.30 -14.66
C GLY A 171 9.76 17.15 -13.74
N TYR A 172 10.56 16.08 -13.64
CA TYR A 172 10.22 14.93 -12.79
C TYR A 172 10.05 15.26 -11.30
N GLU A 173 10.74 16.28 -10.79
CA GLU A 173 10.65 16.70 -9.39
C GLU A 173 9.28 17.29 -9.06
N THR A 174 8.72 18.08 -9.98
CA THR A 174 7.35 18.59 -9.87
C THR A 174 6.34 17.44 -9.86
N ILE A 175 6.49 16.47 -10.76
CA ILE A 175 5.64 15.28 -10.81
C ILE A 175 5.72 14.50 -9.47
N LEU A 176 6.93 14.30 -8.95
CA LEU A 176 7.15 13.61 -7.68
C LEU A 176 6.48 14.33 -6.52
N ASN A 177 6.57 15.67 -6.47
CA ASN A 177 5.92 16.48 -5.45
C ASN A 177 4.39 16.44 -5.56
N GLU A 178 3.81 16.48 -6.76
CA GLU A 178 2.36 16.36 -6.94
C GLU A 178 1.83 14.99 -6.52
N ILE A 179 2.59 13.92 -6.81
CA ILE A 179 2.26 12.57 -6.33
C ILE A 179 2.38 12.50 -4.80
N TYR A 180 3.39 13.13 -4.22
CA TYR A 180 3.53 13.22 -2.77
C TYR A 180 2.34 13.94 -2.11
N GLU A 181 1.95 15.12 -2.62
CA GLU A 181 0.78 15.87 -2.11
C GLU A 181 -0.50 15.04 -2.20
N TYR A 182 -0.70 14.32 -3.30
CA TYR A 182 -1.82 13.40 -3.48
C TYR A 182 -1.86 12.29 -2.44
N CYS A 183 -0.74 11.58 -2.25
CA CYS A 183 -0.66 10.49 -1.27
C CYS A 183 -0.76 11.00 0.18
N LEU A 184 -0.23 12.20 0.46
CA LEU A 184 -0.31 12.82 1.78
C LEU A 184 -1.75 13.14 2.15
N GLU A 185 -2.51 13.75 1.24
CA GLU A 185 -3.92 14.07 1.50
C GLU A 185 -4.76 12.79 1.75
N ASP A 186 -4.50 11.71 1.01
CA ASP A 186 -5.10 10.41 1.29
C ASP A 186 -4.73 9.89 2.69
N ALA A 187 -3.43 9.96 3.01
CA ALA A 187 -2.89 9.48 4.27
C ALA A 187 -3.49 10.20 5.49
N GLU A 188 -3.61 11.53 5.42
CA GLU A 188 -4.21 12.37 6.45
C GLU A 188 -5.70 12.00 6.65
N ASN A 189 -6.41 11.73 5.57
CA ASN A 189 -7.84 11.46 5.58
C ASN A 189 -8.24 10.03 5.97
N TYR A 190 -7.33 9.05 5.93
CA TYR A 190 -7.69 7.66 6.18
C TYR A 190 -8.36 7.41 7.53
N PHE A 191 -7.88 8.01 8.62
CA PHE A 191 -8.51 7.79 9.93
C PHE A 191 -9.80 8.57 10.12
N HIS A 192 -10.12 9.54 9.26
CA HIS A 192 -11.47 10.10 9.20
C HIS A 192 -12.49 9.09 8.68
N ILE A 193 -12.09 8.13 7.82
CA ILE A 193 -12.97 7.00 7.45
C ILE A 193 -13.41 6.24 8.71
N ILE A 194 -12.46 5.99 9.61
CA ILE A 194 -12.68 5.23 10.85
C ILE A 194 -13.60 5.99 11.80
N SER A 195 -13.36 7.29 12.00
CA SER A 195 -14.21 8.13 12.84
C SER A 195 -15.62 8.32 12.29
N ASN A 196 -15.77 8.47 10.98
CA ASN A 196 -17.06 8.80 10.37
C ASN A 196 -17.88 7.54 9.98
N TRP A 197 -17.39 6.34 10.29
CA TRP A 197 -17.97 5.09 9.77
C TRP A 197 -19.40 4.82 10.25
N GLN A 198 -19.64 4.82 11.57
CA GLN A 198 -20.90 4.35 12.16
C GLN A 198 -22.12 5.21 11.80
N THR A 199 -21.91 6.46 11.38
CA THR A 199 -23.03 7.31 10.92
C THR A 199 -23.62 6.82 9.60
N GLN A 200 -22.87 6.01 8.83
CA GLN A 200 -23.21 5.60 7.48
C GLN A 200 -23.23 4.08 7.27
N PHE A 201 -22.52 3.32 8.09
CA PHE A 201 -22.34 1.87 7.96
C PHE A 201 -22.42 1.15 9.31
N PRO A 202 -22.80 -0.14 9.34
CA PRO A 202 -22.72 -0.94 10.57
C PRO A 202 -21.26 -1.18 10.97
N LEU A 203 -21.05 -1.40 12.27
CA LEU A 203 -19.75 -1.78 12.82
C LEU A 203 -19.24 -3.07 12.16
N VAL A 204 -17.98 -3.06 11.76
CA VAL A 204 -17.29 -4.23 11.19
C VAL A 204 -16.87 -5.16 12.32
N ASP A 205 -17.16 -6.45 12.16
CA ASP A 205 -16.65 -7.49 13.06
C ASP A 205 -15.18 -7.78 12.69
N ARG A 206 -14.26 -7.70 13.66
CA ARG A 206 -12.82 -8.00 13.47
C ARG A 206 -12.55 -9.40 12.90
N HIS A 207 -13.47 -10.34 13.05
CA HIS A 207 -13.37 -11.69 12.50
C HIS A 207 -13.74 -11.77 11.01
N LYS A 208 -14.32 -10.71 10.42
CA LYS A 208 -14.63 -10.61 8.98
C LYS A 208 -13.44 -10.21 8.10
N HIS A 209 -12.23 -10.22 8.64
CA HIS A 209 -11.03 -9.97 7.85
C HIS A 209 -10.79 -11.08 6.81
N GLN A 210 -10.12 -10.70 5.72
CA GLN A 210 -9.58 -11.66 4.76
C GLN A 210 -8.11 -11.91 5.08
N THR A 211 -7.64 -13.14 4.87
CA THR A 211 -6.23 -13.48 4.96
C THR A 211 -5.64 -13.52 3.55
N ILE A 212 -4.66 -12.67 3.27
CA ILE A 212 -3.91 -12.69 2.02
C ILE A 212 -2.62 -13.45 2.22
N ASN A 213 -2.48 -14.58 1.53
CA ASN A 213 -1.23 -15.34 1.48
C ASN A 213 -0.23 -14.63 0.56
N LEU A 214 0.94 -14.33 1.12
CA LEU A 214 2.07 -13.74 0.40
C LEU A 214 3.08 -14.81 -0.05
N LYS A 215 2.99 -16.03 0.49
CA LYS A 215 3.83 -17.15 0.02
C LYS A 215 3.69 -17.36 -1.48
N ILE A 216 4.85 -17.51 -2.10
CA ILE A 216 4.99 -18.06 -3.44
C ILE A 216 4.81 -19.57 -3.39
N ASP A 217 4.42 -20.17 -4.51
CA ASP A 217 4.30 -21.63 -4.64
C ASP A 217 5.62 -22.33 -4.22
N PRO A 218 5.59 -23.47 -3.51
CA PRO A 218 6.79 -24.18 -3.07
C PRO A 218 7.80 -24.48 -4.19
N ARG A 219 7.32 -24.70 -5.43
CA ARG A 219 8.17 -24.88 -6.62
C ARG A 219 8.87 -23.58 -7.01
N SER A 220 8.21 -22.43 -6.88
CA SER A 220 8.85 -21.12 -7.04
C SER A 220 9.94 -20.93 -5.97
N GLU A 221 9.65 -21.26 -4.72
CA GLU A 221 10.62 -21.11 -3.64
C GLU A 221 11.88 -21.99 -3.85
N GLN A 222 11.70 -23.26 -4.24
CA GLN A 222 12.82 -24.15 -4.59
C GLN A 222 13.65 -23.60 -5.76
N ARG A 223 13.01 -23.09 -6.82
CA ARG A 223 13.71 -22.46 -7.96
C ARG A 223 14.55 -21.25 -7.52
N ILE A 224 14.01 -20.40 -6.66
CA ILE A 224 14.71 -19.21 -6.16
C ILE A 224 15.92 -19.62 -5.31
N ARG A 225 15.73 -20.56 -4.39
CA ARG A 225 16.82 -21.09 -3.55
C ARG A 225 17.92 -21.71 -4.40
N ALA A 226 17.57 -22.49 -5.42
CA ALA A 226 18.53 -23.08 -6.37
C ALA A 226 19.31 -22.02 -7.16
N ARG A 227 18.65 -20.97 -7.68
CA ARG A 227 19.31 -19.86 -8.37
C ARG A 227 20.30 -19.12 -7.46
N ARG A 228 19.91 -18.84 -6.20
CA ARG A 228 20.79 -18.18 -5.22
C ARG A 228 21.99 -19.05 -4.85
N GLY A 229 21.79 -20.36 -4.67
CA GLY A 229 22.86 -21.32 -4.45
C GLY A 229 23.85 -21.38 -5.62
N ALA A 230 23.36 -21.38 -6.86
CA ALA A 230 24.20 -21.37 -8.06
C ALA A 230 24.98 -20.06 -8.24
N ALA A 231 24.40 -18.92 -7.83
CA ALA A 231 25.09 -17.62 -7.88
C ALA A 231 26.23 -17.52 -6.86
N LEU A 232 26.11 -18.15 -5.69
CA LEU A 232 27.15 -18.22 -4.66
C LEU A 232 28.32 -19.16 -5.02
N GLN A 233 28.11 -20.07 -5.97
CA GLN A 233 29.14 -21.00 -6.46
C GLN A 233 29.92 -20.49 -7.67
N ARG A 234 29.57 -19.32 -8.22
CA ARG A 234 30.37 -18.71 -9.28
C ARG A 234 31.59 -18.02 -8.64
N PRO A 235 32.82 -18.38 -9.02
CA PRO A 235 34.00 -17.62 -8.61
C PRO A 235 33.82 -16.18 -9.07
N SER A 236 34.08 -15.22 -8.18
CA SER A 236 34.17 -13.82 -8.52
C SER A 236 35.32 -13.64 -9.51
N SER A 237 34.98 -13.57 -10.79
CA SER A 237 35.87 -13.16 -11.89
C SER A 237 36.02 -11.65 -11.92
#